data_AF-A0AA46YTC1-F1
#
_entry.id   AF-A0AA46YTC1-F1
#
_cell.length_a   1.000
_cell.length_b   1.000
_cell.length_c   1.000
_cell.angle_alpha   90.00
_cell.angle_beta   90.00
_cell.angle_gamma   90.00
#
_symmetry.space_group_name_H-M   'P 1'
#
loop_
_entity.id
_entity.type
_entity.pdbx_description
1 polymer ?
#
loop_
_entity_poly.entity_id
_entity_poly.type
_entity_poly.pdbx_seq_one_letter_code
_entity_poly.pdbx_strand_id
1 'polypeptide(L)'
;MTIREFATEFSIEIKQVQNKVAYIRRKNKKFGTLDTKGVRVFDDAEIKHLKEVLNVAEKPTELSTEFSREIGFLKTQLDVKDEQILKLQQALDQQQQLTLMAQKSQEDLRLELAEEKKKTWWQKLRGK
;
A
#
# COMPACT_ATOMS: atom_id res chain seq x y z
N MET A 1 1.44 -0.25 -32.81
CA MET A 1 2.67 -1.09 -32.84
C MET A 1 2.76 -1.83 -34.17
N THR A 2 3.95 -1.99 -34.75
CA THR A 2 4.21 -2.71 -36.02
C THR A 2 4.62 -4.17 -35.81
N ILE A 3 4.63 -4.97 -36.88
CA ILE A 3 5.13 -6.37 -36.84
C ILE A 3 6.57 -6.44 -36.33
N ARG A 4 7.43 -5.52 -36.77
CA ARG A 4 8.85 -5.50 -36.41
C ARG A 4 9.04 -5.11 -34.95
N GLU A 5 8.29 -4.12 -34.48
CA GLU A 5 8.26 -3.71 -33.06
C GLU A 5 7.82 -4.88 -32.19
N PHE A 6 6.69 -5.53 -32.50
CA PHE A 6 6.18 -6.68 -31.76
C PHE A 6 7.19 -7.84 -31.71
N ALA A 7 7.79 -8.19 -32.86
CA ALA A 7 8.80 -9.25 -32.93
C ALA A 7 10.02 -8.95 -32.05
N THR A 8 10.45 -7.68 -32.03
CA THR A 8 11.60 -7.24 -31.24
C THR A 8 11.28 -7.25 -29.74
N GLU A 9 10.16 -6.65 -29.34
CA GLU A 9 9.72 -6.51 -27.95
C GLU A 9 9.56 -7.87 -27.27
N PHE A 10 8.92 -8.82 -27.95
CA PHE A 10 8.65 -10.14 -27.40
C PHE A 10 9.72 -11.19 -27.75
N SER A 11 10.79 -10.79 -28.45
CA SER A 11 11.88 -11.67 -28.90
C SER A 11 11.38 -12.89 -29.68
N ILE A 12 10.50 -12.65 -30.64
CA ILE A 12 9.91 -13.64 -31.54
C ILE A 12 10.51 -13.47 -32.93
N GLU A 13 10.70 -14.56 -33.66
CA GLU A 13 11.14 -14.47 -35.04
C GLU A 13 10.11 -13.69 -35.88
N ILE A 14 10.56 -12.64 -36.58
CA ILE A 14 9.67 -11.75 -37.35
C ILE A 14 8.81 -12.52 -38.37
N LYS A 15 9.34 -13.61 -38.94
CA LYS A 15 8.62 -14.49 -39.89
C LYS A 15 7.43 -15.20 -39.23
N GLN A 16 7.57 -15.62 -37.98
CA GLN A 16 6.48 -16.25 -37.23
C GLN A 16 5.34 -15.27 -37.01
N VAL A 17 5.64 -14.03 -36.62
CA VAL A 17 4.66 -12.95 -36.47
C VAL A 17 3.98 -12.65 -37.81
N GLN A 18 4.75 -12.52 -38.89
CA GLN A 18 4.23 -12.28 -40.25
C GLN A 18 3.26 -13.39 -40.71
N ASN A 19 3.65 -14.66 -40.55
CA ASN A 19 2.83 -15.81 -40.93
C ASN A 19 1.51 -15.83 -40.16
N LYS A 20 1.55 -15.49 -38.86
CA LYS A 20 0.36 -15.47 -38.01
C LYS A 20 -0.57 -14.31 -38.37
N VAL A 21 -0.04 -13.11 -38.58
CA VAL A 21 -0.81 -11.95 -39.06
C VAL A 21 -1.46 -12.27 -40.41
N ALA A 22 -0.73 -12.91 -41.33
CA ALA A 22 -1.28 -13.32 -42.62
C ALA A 22 -2.44 -14.33 -42.46
N TYR A 23 -2.30 -15.29 -41.54
CA TYR A 23 -3.37 -16.24 -41.22
C TYR A 23 -4.62 -15.55 -40.66
N ILE A 24 -4.46 -14.65 -39.69
CA ILE A 24 -5.57 -13.89 -39.09
C ILE A 24 -6.29 -13.08 -40.17
N ARG A 25 -5.53 -12.43 -41.06
CA ARG A 25 -6.10 -11.60 -42.14
C ARG A 25 -6.90 -12.37 -43.18
N ARG A 26 -6.66 -13.67 -43.36
CA ARG A 26 -7.51 -14.51 -44.23
C ARG A 26 -8.94 -14.60 -43.70
N LYS A 27 -9.11 -14.55 -42.38
CA LYS A 27 -10.42 -14.61 -41.70
C LYS A 27 -10.98 -13.21 -41.37
N ASN A 28 -10.10 -12.27 -41.05
CA ASN A 28 -10.45 -10.88 -40.74
C ASN A 28 -9.61 -9.91 -41.58
N LYS A 29 -10.15 -9.47 -42.73
CA LYS A 29 -9.43 -8.59 -43.66
C LYS A 29 -9.05 -7.22 -43.06
N LYS A 30 -9.74 -6.78 -42.00
CA LYS A 30 -9.52 -5.50 -41.31
C LYS A 30 -8.38 -5.54 -40.28
N PHE A 31 -7.79 -6.71 -40.03
CA PHE A 31 -6.76 -6.85 -39.01
C PHE A 31 -5.47 -6.09 -39.36
N GLY A 32 -5.14 -5.09 -38.54
CA GLY A 32 -4.12 -4.08 -38.73
C GLY A 32 -4.51 -3.01 -39.75
N THR A 33 -4.21 -1.75 -39.43
CA THR A 33 -4.42 -0.60 -40.31
C THR A 33 -3.10 -0.18 -40.95
N LEU A 34 -3.14 0.35 -42.17
CA LEU A 34 -1.94 0.93 -42.79
C LEU A 34 -1.79 2.38 -42.31
N ASP A 35 -0.61 2.74 -41.83
CA ASP A 35 -0.27 4.12 -41.52
C ASP A 35 -0.05 4.95 -42.81
N THR A 36 0.24 6.24 -42.64
CA THR A 36 0.51 7.17 -43.76
C THR A 36 1.73 6.80 -44.59
N LYS A 37 2.58 5.89 -44.12
CA LYS A 37 3.78 5.38 -44.79
C LYS A 37 3.56 4.00 -45.39
N GLY A 38 2.35 3.45 -45.32
CA GLY A 38 2.02 2.11 -45.81
C GLY A 38 2.52 0.97 -44.91
N VAL A 39 2.93 1.27 -43.67
CA VAL A 39 3.33 0.27 -42.68
C VAL A 39 2.10 -0.19 -41.91
N ARG A 40 1.96 -1.51 -41.71
CA ARG A 40 0.86 -2.07 -40.93
C ARG A 40 1.09 -1.85 -39.44
N VAL A 41 0.18 -1.14 -38.82
CA VAL A 41 0.12 -0.88 -37.39
C VAL A 41 -1.11 -1.57 -36.80
N PHE A 42 -0.95 -2.08 -35.59
CA PHE A 42 -1.99 -2.74 -34.81
C PHE A 42 -2.37 -1.87 -33.61
N ASP A 43 -3.67 -1.85 -33.30
CA ASP A 43 -4.20 -1.26 -32.08
C ASP A 43 -4.03 -2.20 -30.87
N ASP A 44 -4.37 -1.72 -29.67
CA ASP A 44 -4.16 -2.47 -28.43
C ASP A 44 -4.95 -3.78 -28.36
N ALA A 45 -6.17 -3.81 -28.94
CA ALA A 45 -6.99 -5.02 -28.97
C ALA A 45 -6.40 -6.07 -29.92
N GLU A 46 -5.89 -5.63 -31.07
CA GLU A 46 -5.19 -6.47 -32.04
C GLU A 46 -3.85 -6.99 -31.49
N ILE A 47 -3.11 -6.16 -30.74
CA ILE A 47 -1.90 -6.58 -30.03
C ILE A 47 -2.21 -7.61 -28.96
N LYS A 48 -3.26 -7.41 -28.16
CA LYS A 48 -3.71 -8.41 -27.17
C LYS A 48 -4.03 -9.73 -27.85
N HIS A 49 -4.76 -9.70 -28.97
CA HIS A 49 -5.07 -10.89 -29.75
C HIS A 49 -3.80 -11.58 -30.28
N LEU A 50 -2.81 -10.82 -30.77
CA LEU A 50 -1.53 -11.39 -31.23
C LEU A 50 -0.76 -12.07 -30.09
N LYS A 51 -0.74 -11.47 -28.89
CA LYS A 51 -0.12 -12.07 -27.70
C LYS A 51 -0.75 -13.43 -27.36
N GLU A 52 -2.08 -13.49 -27.29
CA GLU A 52 -2.82 -14.73 -27.02
C GLU A 52 -2.52 -15.81 -28.08
N VAL A 53 -2.54 -15.42 -29.35
CA VAL A 53 -2.44 -16.33 -30.49
C VAL A 53 -1.01 -16.81 -30.75
N LEU A 54 0.00 -16.06 -30.32
CA LEU A 54 1.41 -16.44 -30.34
C LEU A 54 1.89 -17.01 -29.00
N ASN A 55 0.99 -17.17 -28.03
CA ASN A 55 1.27 -17.65 -26.67
C ASN A 55 2.44 -16.90 -26.00
N VAL A 56 2.42 -15.58 -26.13
CA VAL A 56 3.46 -14.68 -25.64
C VAL A 56 3.01 -14.18 -24.29
N ALA A 57 3.62 -14.70 -23.23
CA ALA A 57 3.55 -14.04 -21.93
C ALA A 57 4.27 -12.69 -22.04
N GLU A 58 3.67 -11.63 -21.49
CA GLU A 58 4.40 -10.38 -21.33
C GLU A 58 5.72 -10.68 -20.63
N LYS A 59 6.84 -10.31 -21.26
CA LYS A 59 8.08 -10.17 -20.50
C LYS A 59 7.75 -9.14 -19.42
N PRO A 60 7.96 -9.43 -18.13
CA PRO A 60 7.70 -8.46 -17.09
C PRO A 60 8.56 -7.24 -17.40
N THR A 61 7.90 -6.19 -17.85
CA THR A 61 8.53 -4.92 -18.22
C THR A 61 9.35 -4.45 -17.04
N GLU A 62 10.52 -3.87 -17.28
CA GLU A 62 11.49 -3.41 -16.26
C GLU A 62 10.90 -2.44 -15.21
N LEU A 63 9.66 -1.96 -15.42
CA LEU A 63 8.73 -1.43 -14.42
C LEU A 63 8.66 -2.24 -13.11
N SER A 64 8.92 -3.55 -13.13
CA SER A 64 8.86 -4.38 -11.93
C SER A 64 9.87 -3.96 -10.86
N THR A 65 11.05 -3.44 -11.24
CA THR A 65 12.10 -3.13 -10.26
C THR A 65 11.82 -1.84 -9.50
N GLU A 66 11.31 -0.82 -10.18
CA GLU A 66 10.96 0.46 -9.57
C GLU A 66 9.72 0.32 -8.69
N PHE A 67 8.68 -0.37 -9.16
CA PHE A 67 7.52 -0.73 -8.33
C PHE A 67 7.89 -1.61 -7.13
N SER A 68 8.81 -2.57 -7.29
CA SER A 68 9.24 -3.40 -6.16
C SER A 68 10.00 -2.61 -5.10
N ARG A 69 10.80 -1.62 -5.52
CA ARG A 69 11.51 -0.71 -4.61
C ARG A 69 10.54 0.22 -3.89
N GLU A 70 9.59 0.80 -4.62
CA GLU A 70 8.54 1.66 -4.07
C GLU A 70 7.71 0.89 -3.03
N ILE A 71 7.28 -0.33 -3.36
CA ILE A 71 6.53 -1.21 -2.43
C ILE A 71 7.39 -1.57 -1.21
N GLY A 72 8.68 -1.87 -1.40
CA GLY A 72 9.60 -2.14 -0.30
C GLY A 72 9.73 -0.95 0.65
N PHE A 73 9.91 0.24 0.09
CA PHE A 73 10.00 1.49 0.84
C PHE A 73 8.70 1.80 1.61
N LEU A 74 7.55 1.65 0.96
CA LEU A 74 6.24 1.86 1.59
C LEU A 74 6.00 0.86 2.73
N LYS A 75 6.42 -0.40 2.58
CA LYS A 75 6.34 -1.39 3.68
C LYS A 75 7.18 -0.98 4.88
N THR A 76 8.44 -0.59 4.66
CA THR A 76 9.30 -0.11 5.75
C THR A 76 8.72 1.13 6.43
N GLN A 77 8.12 2.06 5.68
CA GLN A 77 7.43 3.19 6.30
C GLN A 77 6.24 2.76 7.15
N LEU A 78 5.49 1.75 6.71
CA LEU A 78 4.36 1.21 7.46
C LEU A 78 4.84 0.61 8.78
N ASP A 79 5.87 -0.24 8.73
CA ASP A 79 6.45 -0.90 9.91
C ASP A 79 6.92 0.13 10.95
N VAL A 80 7.61 1.18 10.49
CA VAL A 80 8.07 2.28 11.37
C VAL A 80 6.89 3.03 12.00
N LYS A 81 5.81 3.27 11.24
CA LYS A 81 4.61 3.92 11.77
C LYS A 81 3.89 3.04 12.78
N ASP A 82 3.80 1.74 12.54
CA ASP A 82 3.20 0.80 13.48
C ASP A 82 3.99 0.74 14.79
N GLU A 83 5.32 0.74 14.74
CA GLU A 83 6.17 0.86 15.93
C GLU A 83 5.93 2.18 16.70
N GLN A 84 5.78 3.30 15.99
CA GLN A 84 5.47 4.59 16.61
C GLN A 84 4.10 4.57 17.29
N ILE A 85 3.08 3.98 16.65
CA ILE A 85 1.75 3.83 17.22
C ILE A 85 1.81 3.00 18.49
N LEU A 86 2.54 1.88 18.49
CA LEU A 86 2.71 1.04 19.68
C LEU A 86 3.34 1.81 20.85
N LYS A 87 4.39 2.60 20.58
CA LYS A 87 5.05 3.42 21.62
C LYS A 87 4.11 4.49 22.18
N LEU A 88 3.33 5.14 21.32
CA LEU A 88 2.34 6.14 21.74
C LEU A 88 1.22 5.52 22.57
N GLN A 89 0.75 4.33 22.19
CA GLN A 89 -0.26 3.59 22.93
C GLN A 89 0.25 3.24 24.34
N GLN A 90 1.47 2.73 24.46
CA GLN A 90 2.10 2.41 25.75
C GLN A 90 2.27 3.65 26.63
N ALA A 91 2.69 4.78 26.05
CA ALA A 91 2.84 6.04 26.78
C ALA A 91 1.48 6.56 27.29
N LEU A 92 0.43 6.43 26.47
CA LEU A 92 -0.93 6.81 26.84
C LEU A 92 -1.46 5.94 28.00
N ASP A 93 -1.27 4.62 27.91
CA ASP A 93 -1.69 3.69 28.96
C ASP A 93 -0.97 4.00 30.29
N GLN A 94 0.34 4.27 30.24
CA GLN A 94 1.12 4.69 31.41
C GLN A 94 0.59 6.01 32.00
N GLN A 95 0.29 7.00 31.15
CA GLN A 95 -0.24 8.28 31.60
C GLN A 95 -1.62 8.13 32.26
N GLN A 96 -2.49 7.27 31.71
CA GLN A 96 -3.80 6.99 32.29
C GLN A 96 -3.68 6.32 33.66
N GLN A 97 -2.78 5.34 33.81
CA GLN A 97 -2.53 4.69 35.10
C GLN A 97 -2.00 5.67 36.15
N LEU A 98 -1.00 6.48 35.79
CA LEU A 98 -0.45 7.51 36.68
C LEU A 98 -1.51 8.54 37.09
N THR A 99 -2.37 8.94 36.16
CA THR A 99 -3.47 9.87 36.43
C THR A 99 -4.47 9.29 37.42
N LEU A 100 -4.88 8.03 37.24
CA LEU A 100 -5.77 7.35 38.18
C LEU A 100 -5.16 7.22 39.58
N MET A 101 -3.87 6.87 39.66
CA MET A 101 -3.15 6.79 40.94
C MET A 101 -3.06 8.15 41.62
N ALA A 102 -2.76 9.21 40.88
CA ALA A 102 -2.70 10.57 41.41
C ALA A 102 -4.07 11.05 41.92
N GLN A 103 -5.15 10.79 41.16
CA GLN A 103 -6.51 11.12 41.57
C GLN A 103 -6.90 10.39 42.86
N LYS A 104 -6.61 9.09 42.94
CA LYS A 104 -6.89 8.30 44.15
C LYS A 104 -6.11 8.81 45.35
N SER A 105 -4.81 9.08 45.20
CA SER A 105 -3.97 9.62 46.27
C SER A 105 -4.45 10.99 46.73
N GLN A 106 -4.91 11.85 45.83
CA GLN A 106 -5.51 13.13 46.20
C GLN A 106 -6.78 12.96 47.02
N GLU A 107 -7.65 12.02 46.65
CA GLU A 107 -8.87 11.75 47.39
C GLU A 107 -8.58 11.21 48.79
N ASP A 108 -7.66 10.25 48.90
CA ASP A 108 -7.23 9.68 50.18
C ASP A 108 -6.68 10.78 51.13
N LEU A 109 -5.84 11.68 50.61
CA LEU A 109 -5.31 12.83 51.36
C LEU A 109 -6.42 13.81 51.79
N ARG A 110 -7.43 14.03 50.94
CA ARG A 110 -8.57 14.90 51.28
C ARG A 110 -9.41 14.31 52.41
N LEU A 111 -9.63 13.00 52.38
CA LEU A 111 -10.35 12.28 53.43
C LEU A 111 -9.57 12.33 54.76
N GLU A 112 -8.27 12.03 54.74
CA GLU A 112 -7.42 12.07 55.93
C GLU A 112 -7.38 13.47 56.56
N LEU A 113 -7.26 14.52 55.73
CA LEU A 113 -7.29 15.91 56.19
C LEU A 113 -8.66 16.28 56.81
N ALA A 114 -9.76 15.76 56.26
CA ALA A 114 -11.09 15.99 56.81
C ALA A 114 -11.27 15.30 58.18
N GLU A 115 -10.76 14.08 58.32
CA GLU A 115 -10.76 13.34 59.58
C GLU A 115 -9.92 14.04 60.65
N GLU A 116 -8.71 14.50 60.33
CA GLU A 116 -7.85 15.23 61.27
C GLU A 116 -8.46 16.55 61.72
N LYS A 117 -9.09 17.30 60.79
CA LYS A 117 -9.84 18.52 61.14
C LYS A 117 -10.99 18.22 62.09
N LYS A 118 -11.72 17.13 61.87
CA LYS A 118 -12.81 16.69 62.75
C LYS A 118 -12.29 16.31 64.14
N LYS A 119 -11.20 15.54 64.24
CA LYS A 119 -10.55 15.19 65.52
C LYS A 119 -10.13 16.45 66.29
N THR A 120 -9.43 17.37 65.60
CA THR A 120 -8.98 18.65 66.17
C THR A 120 -10.15 19.48 66.69
N TRP A 121 -11.25 19.54 65.93
CA TRP A 121 -12.46 20.24 66.35
C TRP A 121 -13.09 19.64 67.62
N TRP A 122 -13.20 18.31 67.69
CA TRP A 122 -13.70 17.62 68.89
C TRP A 122 -12.78 17.73 70.11
N GLN A 123 -11.47 17.91 69.91
CA GLN A 123 -10.52 18.17 70.99
C GLN A 123 -10.75 19.57 71.57
N LYS A 124 -10.85 20.59 70.71
CA LYS A 124 -11.14 21.98 71.12
C LYS A 124 -12.46 22.12 71.90
N LEU A 125 -13.50 21.39 71.49
CA LEU A 125 -14.80 21.41 72.17
C LEU A 125 -14.79 20.77 73.56
N ARG A 126 -13.92 19.78 73.79
CA ARG A 126 -13.85 19.06 75.06
C ARG A 126 -12.96 19.73 76.11
N GLY A 127 -12.50 20.96 75.85
CA GLY A 127 -11.76 21.76 76.84
C GLY A 127 -10.41 21.16 77.25
N LYS A 128 -9.74 20.45 76.35
CA LYS A 128 -8.31 20.15 76.43
C LYS A 128 -7.55 21.06 75.48
#